data_AF-A5G7U8-F1
#
_entry.id   AF-A5G7U8-F1
#
_cell.length_a   1.000
_cell.length_b   1.000
_cell.length_c   1.000
_cell.angle_alpha   90.00
_cell.angle_beta   90.00
_cell.angle_gamma   90.00
#
_symmetry.space_group_name_H-M   'P 1'
#
loop_
_entity.id
_entity.type
_entity.pdbx_description
1 polymer ?
#
loop_
_entity_poly.entity_id
_entity_poly.type
_entity_poly.pdbx_seq_one_letter_code
_entity_poly.pdbx_strand_id
1 'polypeptide(L)'
;MFRQLVWGLVFLSTFLEGALAVAAGEKPPLWHAYSFNGKDFGEAEIPGSAAIALRDGYLPVVVTDNTPREDRLPKGTGSLTLFCFIQSAGGKLKPQRGVIPMSGVVVEIVGKELNLAGRTDSAGYLILALPPADYEVRMSGFSRKVRVEKGKNALVAIRGGKRMVD
;
A
#
# COMPACT_ATOMS: atom_id res chain seq x y z
N MET A 1 -71.12 43.71 -23.03
CA MET A 1 -72.11 43.04 -22.16
C MET A 1 -72.05 41.54 -22.45
N PHE A 2 -71.24 40.76 -21.71
CA PHE A 2 -71.16 39.27 -21.73
C PHE A 2 -70.40 38.87 -20.45
N ARG A 3 -71.07 38.45 -19.35
CA ARG A 3 -71.51 37.09 -18.93
C ARG A 3 -70.39 36.19 -18.36
N GLN A 4 -70.49 35.99 -17.02
CA GLN A 4 -70.31 34.76 -16.20
C GLN A 4 -68.97 33.98 -16.34
N LEU A 5 -68.10 33.76 -15.35
CA LEU A 5 -68.16 33.37 -13.92
C LEU A 5 -68.62 31.91 -13.68
N VAL A 6 -67.67 30.97 -13.66
CA VAL A 6 -67.67 29.66 -12.95
C VAL A 6 -66.19 29.21 -12.80
N TRP A 7 -65.55 29.36 -11.63
CA TRP A 7 -65.32 28.34 -10.58
C TRP A 7 -64.73 27.01 -11.08
N GLY A 8 -63.49 26.71 -10.67
CA GLY A 8 -62.81 25.45 -10.95
C GLY A 8 -61.46 25.35 -10.26
N LEU A 9 -61.47 25.41 -8.93
CA LEU A 9 -60.32 25.07 -8.09
C LEU A 9 -60.01 23.57 -8.27
N VAL A 10 -58.90 23.22 -8.92
CA VAL A 10 -58.36 21.85 -8.90
C VAL A 10 -57.08 21.88 -8.07
N PHE A 11 -57.23 21.53 -6.79
CA PHE A 11 -56.16 21.07 -5.93
C PHE A 11 -55.69 19.72 -6.48
N LEU A 12 -54.47 19.66 -7.03
CA LEU A 12 -53.78 18.39 -7.23
C LEU A 12 -52.45 18.44 -6.48
N SER A 13 -52.54 17.99 -5.23
CA SER A 13 -51.44 17.64 -4.37
C SER A 13 -50.72 16.41 -4.93
N THR A 14 -49.59 16.61 -5.61
CA THR A 14 -48.65 15.52 -5.94
C THR A 14 -47.53 15.50 -4.91
N PHE A 15 -47.35 14.31 -4.35
CA PHE A 15 -46.52 13.99 -3.21
C PHE A 15 -45.04 14.34 -3.44
N LEU A 16 -44.45 14.98 -2.43
CA LEU A 16 -43.04 15.24 -2.30
C LEU A 16 -42.35 13.93 -1.86
N GLU A 17 -42.00 13.07 -2.80
CA GLU A 17 -41.20 11.87 -2.53
C GLU A 17 -39.72 12.26 -2.37
N GLY A 18 -39.37 12.62 -1.14
CA GLY A 18 -37.98 12.74 -0.70
C GLY A 18 -37.30 11.38 -0.70
N ALA A 19 -36.56 11.09 -1.76
CA ALA A 19 -35.63 9.97 -1.78
C ALA A 19 -34.46 10.29 -0.82
N LEU A 20 -34.57 9.88 0.44
CA LEU A 20 -33.44 9.72 1.34
C LEU A 20 -32.58 8.57 0.81
N ALA A 21 -31.65 8.90 -0.09
CA ALA A 21 -30.55 8.02 -0.42
C ALA A 21 -29.70 7.83 0.85
N VAL A 22 -29.96 6.74 1.58
CA VAL A 22 -29.06 6.25 2.62
C VAL A 22 -27.79 5.83 1.89
N ALA A 23 -26.79 6.71 1.86
CA ALA A 23 -25.45 6.34 1.46
C ALA A 23 -25.01 5.25 2.43
N ALA A 24 -25.04 4.00 1.97
CA ALA A 24 -24.47 2.87 2.67
C ALA A 24 -23.00 3.21 2.90
N GLY A 25 -22.66 3.64 4.11
CA GLY A 25 -21.30 3.97 4.50
C GLY A 25 -20.46 2.72 4.32
N GLU A 26 -19.69 2.68 3.24
CA GLU A 26 -18.67 1.66 3.02
C GLU A 26 -17.76 1.69 4.24
N LYS A 27 -17.75 0.60 5.01
CA LYS A 27 -16.86 0.48 6.17
C LYS A 27 -15.46 0.80 5.70
N PRO A 28 -14.72 1.69 6.38
CA PRO A 28 -13.37 2.02 5.97
C PRO A 28 -12.57 0.72 5.81
N PRO A 29 -11.78 0.57 4.73
CA PRO A 29 -11.00 -0.65 4.51
C PRO A 29 -10.13 -0.91 5.73
N LEU A 30 -10.20 -2.15 6.24
CA LEU A 30 -9.43 -2.59 7.39
C LEU A 30 -7.94 -2.62 7.03
N TRP A 31 -7.09 -2.47 8.04
CA TRP A 31 -5.65 -2.69 7.88
C TRP A 31 -5.39 -4.18 7.64
N HIS A 32 -4.58 -4.49 6.64
CA HIS A 32 -4.15 -5.85 6.33
C HIS A 32 -2.65 -5.97 6.61
N ALA A 33 -2.26 -6.91 7.47
CA ALA A 33 -0.87 -7.17 7.78
C ALA A 33 -0.28 -8.17 6.78
N TYR A 34 0.92 -7.90 6.29
CA TYR A 34 1.68 -8.77 5.40
C TYR A 34 3.06 -9.05 5.97
N SER A 35 3.53 -10.28 5.89
CA SER A 35 4.90 -10.66 6.22
C SER A 35 5.63 -11.21 4.99
N PHE A 36 6.92 -10.93 4.89
CA PHE A 36 7.77 -11.52 3.85
C PHE A 36 8.18 -12.94 4.24
N ASN A 37 7.89 -13.92 3.37
CA ASN A 37 8.12 -15.33 3.65
C ASN A 37 9.44 -15.88 3.07
N GLY A 38 10.35 -15.01 2.64
CA GLY A 38 11.59 -15.35 1.95
C GLY A 38 11.49 -15.36 0.42
N LYS A 39 10.27 -15.33 -0.13
CA LYS A 39 10.02 -15.28 -1.57
C LYS A 39 9.10 -14.11 -1.92
N ASP A 40 7.94 -14.06 -1.28
CA ASP A 40 6.88 -13.08 -1.55
C ASP A 40 6.27 -12.59 -0.23
N PHE A 41 5.46 -11.53 -0.31
CA PHE A 41 4.65 -11.07 0.82
C PHE A 41 3.32 -11.84 0.86
N GLY A 42 2.86 -12.18 2.06
CA GLY A 42 1.54 -12.80 2.28
C GLY A 42 0.94 -12.37 3.61
N GLU A 43 -0.38 -12.53 3.76
CA GLU A 43 -1.12 -12.05 4.94
C GLU A 43 -0.89 -12.87 6.22
N ALA A 44 -0.16 -13.98 6.12
CA ALA A 44 0.17 -14.80 7.28
C ALA A 44 1.27 -14.11 8.11
N GLU A 45 0.97 -13.88 9.39
CA GLU A 45 1.97 -13.46 10.36
C GLU A 45 3.02 -14.55 10.55
N ILE A 46 4.28 -14.18 10.37
CA ILE A 46 5.42 -15.08 10.60
C ILE A 46 6.11 -14.63 11.87
N PRO A 47 6.11 -15.44 12.94
CA PRO A 47 6.78 -15.09 14.19
C PRO A 47 8.24 -14.68 13.97
N GLY A 48 8.61 -13.50 14.45
CA GLY A 48 9.97 -12.93 14.31
C GLY A 48 10.28 -12.29 12.95
N SER A 49 9.31 -12.21 12.03
CA SER A 49 9.43 -11.45 10.78
C SER A 49 8.79 -10.08 10.94
N ALA A 50 9.44 -9.03 10.42
CA ALA A 50 8.87 -7.69 10.43
C ALA A 50 7.68 -7.63 9.46
N ALA A 51 6.46 -7.56 10.00
CA ALA A 51 5.24 -7.40 9.23
C ALA A 51 5.05 -5.93 8.80
N ILE A 52 4.30 -5.73 7.72
CA ILE A 52 3.87 -4.41 7.26
C ILE A 52 2.35 -4.37 7.12
N ALA A 53 1.74 -3.37 7.75
CA ALA A 53 0.32 -3.10 7.65
C ALA A 53 0.05 -2.19 6.44
N LEU A 54 -0.90 -2.61 5.60
CA LEU A 54 -1.34 -1.90 4.40
C LEU A 54 -2.80 -1.50 4.49
N ARG A 55 -3.09 -0.34 3.92
CA ARG A 55 -4.45 0.16 3.68
C ARG A 55 -4.41 1.10 2.48
N ASP A 56 -5.33 0.93 1.54
CA ASP A 56 -5.39 1.78 0.36
C ASP A 56 -5.64 3.24 0.74
N GLY A 57 -4.92 4.16 0.09
CA GLY A 57 -4.96 5.59 0.39
C GLY A 57 -4.12 6.04 1.59
N TYR A 58 -3.42 5.13 2.27
CA TYR A 58 -2.57 5.43 3.43
C TYR A 58 -1.13 4.98 3.19
N LEU A 59 -0.19 5.61 3.89
CA LEU A 59 1.20 5.17 3.93
C LEU A 59 1.28 3.83 4.69
N PRO A 60 2.01 2.85 4.15
CA PRO A 60 2.31 1.61 4.85
C PRO A 60 2.99 1.85 6.20
N VAL A 61 2.77 0.93 7.13
CA VAL A 61 3.31 1.00 8.49
C VAL A 61 4.00 -0.30 8.82
N VAL A 62 5.28 -0.25 9.13
CA VAL A 62 5.98 -1.41 9.69
C VAL A 62 5.37 -1.70 11.05
N VAL A 63 4.83 -2.90 11.22
CA VAL A 63 4.19 -3.33 12.47
C VAL A 63 5.29 -3.52 13.49
N THR A 64 5.43 -2.51 14.34
CA THR A 64 6.03 -2.60 15.67
C THR A 64 4.85 -2.74 16.65
N ASP A 65 5.05 -3.13 17.91
CA ASP A 65 3.98 -3.49 18.88
C ASP A 65 2.88 -2.41 19.16
N ASN A 66 2.87 -1.32 18.40
CA ASN A 66 1.93 -0.20 18.43
C ASN A 66 0.87 -0.27 17.31
N THR A 67 -0.27 0.38 17.54
CA THR A 67 -1.31 0.61 16.54
C THR A 67 -0.74 1.29 15.29
N PRO A 68 -1.09 0.83 14.06
CA PRO A 68 -0.62 1.47 12.83
C PRO A 68 -0.98 2.96 12.79
N ARG A 69 0.00 3.80 12.44
CA ARG A 69 -0.25 5.22 12.16
C ARG A 69 -1.18 5.38 10.96
N GLU A 70 -2.07 6.38 10.99
CA GLU A 70 -3.03 6.64 9.92
C GLU A 70 -2.59 7.80 9.01
N ASP A 71 -1.33 7.80 8.58
CA ASP A 71 -0.82 8.81 7.66
C ASP A 71 -1.41 8.60 6.26
N ARG A 72 -2.20 9.56 5.76
CA ARG A 72 -2.77 9.49 4.41
C ARG A 72 -1.70 9.69 3.33
N LEU A 73 -1.88 9.03 2.19
CA LEU A 73 -1.06 9.31 1.01
C LEU A 73 -1.32 10.75 0.52
N PRO A 74 -0.28 11.46 0.09
CA PRO A 74 -0.45 12.71 -0.65
C PRO A 74 -1.40 12.54 -1.84
N LYS A 75 -2.10 13.63 -2.19
CA LYS A 75 -3.07 13.58 -3.28
C LYS A 75 -2.38 13.21 -4.60
N GLY A 76 -2.90 12.18 -5.26
CA GLY A 76 -2.41 11.75 -6.57
C GLY A 76 -1.24 10.78 -6.55
N THR A 77 -0.72 10.39 -5.39
CA THR A 77 0.39 9.43 -5.28
C THR A 77 -0.09 8.01 -5.01
N GLY A 78 0.78 7.03 -5.27
CA GLY A 78 0.74 5.70 -4.66
C GLY A 78 1.84 5.57 -3.61
N SER A 79 1.92 4.40 -2.97
CA SER A 79 3.05 4.07 -2.10
C SER A 79 3.92 2.98 -2.70
N LEU A 80 5.22 3.09 -2.49
CA LEU A 80 6.19 2.03 -2.70
C LEU A 80 6.74 1.64 -1.34
N THR A 81 6.54 0.37 -0.96
CA THR A 81 7.27 -0.27 0.13
C THR A 81 8.28 -1.21 -0.45
N LEU A 82 9.54 -0.97 -0.12
CA LEU A 82 10.64 -1.87 -0.42
C LEU A 82 11.11 -2.56 0.86
N PHE A 83 11.39 -3.86 0.77
CA PHE A 83 12.08 -4.64 1.78
C PHE A 83 13.40 -5.17 1.23
N CYS A 84 14.51 -4.78 1.85
CA CYS A 84 15.85 -5.25 1.49
C CYS A 84 16.28 -6.36 2.44
N PHE A 85 16.73 -7.49 1.90
CA PHE A 85 17.09 -8.64 2.73
C PHE A 85 18.28 -9.44 2.18
N ILE A 86 18.95 -10.15 3.08
CA ILE A 86 19.91 -11.21 2.77
C ILE A 86 19.21 -12.55 3.03
N GLN A 87 19.31 -13.47 2.08
CA GLN A 87 18.86 -14.84 2.32
C GLN A 87 19.93 -15.58 3.14
N SER A 88 19.60 -15.95 4.37
CA SER A 88 20.52 -16.64 5.29
C SER A 88 20.41 -18.17 5.23
N ALA A 89 19.29 -18.72 4.76
CA ALA A 89 19.13 -20.16 4.55
C ALA A 89 18.24 -20.47 3.32
N GLY A 90 18.57 -21.57 2.63
CA GLY A 90 17.94 -21.97 1.37
C GLY A 90 18.71 -23.02 0.57
N GLY A 91 19.40 -23.94 1.26
CA GLY A 91 20.06 -25.09 0.66
C GLY A 91 19.24 -26.36 0.86
N LYS A 92 19.53 -27.42 0.08
CA LYS A 92 18.83 -28.72 0.05
C LYS A 92 18.64 -29.43 1.40
N LEU A 93 19.29 -28.95 2.47
CA LEU A 93 19.47 -29.68 3.73
C LEU A 93 18.46 -29.33 4.83
N LYS A 94 17.89 -28.11 4.87
CA LYS A 94 16.80 -27.76 5.80
C LYS A 94 15.91 -26.65 5.22
N PRO A 95 14.56 -26.76 5.29
CA PRO A 95 13.62 -25.75 4.82
C PRO A 95 13.47 -24.57 5.79
N GLN A 96 14.56 -24.10 6.40
CA GLN A 96 14.52 -22.84 7.15
C GLN A 96 14.61 -21.68 6.16
N ARG A 97 13.54 -20.88 6.09
CA ARG A 97 13.47 -19.65 5.30
C ARG A 97 14.02 -18.50 6.15
N GLY A 98 15.33 -18.49 6.33
CA GLY A 98 16.01 -17.40 7.03
C GLY A 98 16.15 -16.20 6.10
N VAL A 99 15.51 -15.08 6.45
CA VAL A 99 15.77 -13.77 5.86
C VAL A 99 16.31 -12.85 6.93
N ILE A 100 17.37 -12.13 6.60
CA ILE A 100 17.97 -11.11 7.48
C ILE A 100 17.67 -9.75 6.84
N PRO A 101 16.89 -8.87 7.49
CA PRO A 101 16.66 -7.52 7.01
C PRO A 101 17.96 -6.73 6.87
N MET A 102 18.05 -5.89 5.85
CA MET A 102 19.22 -5.06 5.58
C MET A 102 18.93 -3.60 6.00
N SER A 103 19.46 -3.20 7.15
CA SER A 103 19.32 -1.84 7.67
C SER A 103 20.32 -0.85 7.06
N GLY A 104 19.89 0.39 6.84
CA GLY A 104 20.73 1.51 6.42
C GLY A 104 21.26 1.43 4.98
N VAL A 105 20.74 0.52 4.17
CA VAL A 105 21.20 0.30 2.79
C VAL A 105 20.61 1.37 1.88
N VAL A 106 21.47 1.94 1.03
CA VAL A 106 21.06 2.91 0.02
C VAL A 106 20.39 2.17 -1.15
N VAL A 107 19.22 2.66 -1.53
CA VAL A 107 18.43 2.15 -2.65
C VAL A 107 18.13 3.32 -3.57
N GLU A 108 18.32 3.11 -4.87
CA GLU A 108 17.94 4.06 -5.90
C GLU A 108 16.57 3.68 -6.49
N ILE A 109 15.73 4.68 -6.71
CA ILE A 109 14.41 4.53 -7.34
C ILE A 109 14.47 5.37 -8.60
N VAL A 110 14.48 4.68 -9.74
CA VAL A 110 14.71 5.26 -11.06
C VAL A 110 13.41 5.19 -11.85
N GLY A 111 12.87 6.36 -12.18
CA GLY A 111 11.69 6.51 -13.02
C GLY A 111 12.01 7.34 -14.25
N LYS A 112 11.01 7.51 -15.14
CA LYS A 112 11.17 8.34 -16.34
C LYS A 112 11.42 9.82 -16.00
N GLU A 113 10.70 10.33 -15.00
CA GLU A 113 10.68 11.76 -14.64
C GLU A 113 11.21 12.04 -13.23
N LEU A 114 11.46 11.00 -12.45
CA LEU A 114 11.87 11.10 -11.04
C LEU A 114 12.95 10.06 -10.75
N ASN A 115 14.09 10.54 -10.24
CA ASN A 115 15.15 9.72 -9.69
C ASN A 115 15.44 10.18 -8.27
N LEU A 116 15.48 9.23 -7.34
CA LEU A 116 15.80 9.52 -5.94
C LEU A 116 16.55 8.36 -5.30
N ALA A 117 17.20 8.64 -4.18
CA ALA A 117 17.82 7.63 -3.34
C ALA A 117 17.23 7.71 -1.93
N GLY A 118 16.99 6.55 -1.32
CA GLY A 118 16.54 6.41 0.05
C GLY A 118 17.42 5.43 0.82
N ARG A 119 17.26 5.38 2.14
CA ARG A 119 17.89 4.37 2.99
C ARG A 119 16.84 3.54 3.71
N THR A 120 17.08 2.24 3.81
CA THR A 120 16.24 1.37 4.62
C THR A 120 16.38 1.65 6.11
N ASP A 121 15.30 1.46 6.84
CA ASP A 121 15.23 1.57 8.30
C ASP A 121 15.84 0.34 9.01
N SER A 122 15.73 0.28 10.34
CA SER A 122 16.23 -0.83 11.15
C SER A 122 15.54 -2.17 10.87
N ALA A 123 14.32 -2.16 10.33
CA ALA A 123 13.59 -3.35 9.91
C ALA A 123 13.85 -3.71 8.45
N GLY A 124 14.75 -3.00 7.75
CA GLY A 124 15.11 -3.24 6.36
C GLY A 124 14.08 -2.72 5.36
N TYR A 125 13.15 -1.87 5.78
CA TYR A 125 12.12 -1.27 4.93
C TYR A 125 12.49 0.13 4.45
N LEU A 126 12.06 0.49 3.25
CA LEU A 126 12.00 1.86 2.74
C LEU A 126 10.59 2.11 2.22
N ILE A 127 9.91 3.11 2.76
CA ILE A 127 8.54 3.46 2.41
C ILE A 127 8.51 4.86 1.80
N LEU A 128 7.96 4.99 0.60
CA LEU A 128 7.92 6.23 -0.16
C LEU A 128 6.53 6.47 -0.75
N ALA A 129 6.08 7.73 -0.75
CA ALA A 129 4.97 8.17 -1.59
C ALA A 129 5.53 8.63 -2.94
N LEU A 130 5.05 8.03 -4.04
CA LEU A 130 5.55 8.32 -5.38
C LEU A 130 4.39 8.62 -6.34
N PRO A 131 4.60 9.47 -7.36
CA PRO A 131 3.68 9.58 -8.48
C PRO A 131 3.40 8.21 -9.13
N PRO A 132 2.21 7.97 -9.72
CA PRO A 132 1.92 6.73 -10.41
C PRO A 132 2.77 6.61 -11.68
N ALA A 133 3.62 5.59 -11.74
CA ALA A 133 4.47 5.28 -12.90
C ALA A 133 5.09 3.87 -12.76
N ASP A 134 5.80 3.45 -13.80
CA ASP A 134 6.73 2.32 -13.72
C ASP A 134 8.10 2.81 -13.25
N TYR A 135 8.65 2.15 -12.23
CA TYR A 135 9.94 2.44 -11.63
C TYR A 135 10.85 1.21 -11.67
N GLU A 136 12.15 1.45 -11.67
CA GLU A 136 13.18 0.45 -11.39
C GLU A 136 13.81 0.76 -10.04
N VAL A 137 13.73 -0.20 -9.13
CA VAL A 137 14.41 -0.13 -7.83
C VAL A 137 15.77 -0.81 -7.97
N ARG A 138 16.84 -0.13 -7.57
CA ARG A 138 18.22 -0.64 -7.67
C ARG A 138 18.91 -0.62 -6.31
N MET A 139 19.69 -1.66 -6.06
CA MET A 139 20.49 -1.80 -4.84
C MET A 139 21.71 -2.67 -5.16
N SER A 140 22.91 -2.12 -5.04
CA SER A 140 24.18 -2.87 -5.12
C SER A 140 24.28 -3.90 -6.26
N GLY A 141 23.93 -3.50 -7.48
CA GLY A 141 23.96 -4.37 -8.68
C GLY A 141 22.73 -5.27 -8.88
N PHE A 142 21.79 -5.28 -7.95
CA PHE A 142 20.47 -5.90 -8.11
C PHE A 142 19.46 -4.84 -8.56
N SER A 143 18.51 -5.23 -9.41
CA SER A 143 17.37 -4.38 -9.76
C SER A 143 16.06 -5.13 -9.90
N ARG A 144 14.95 -4.40 -9.69
CA ARG A 144 13.59 -4.93 -9.84
C ARG A 144 12.66 -3.84 -10.34
N LYS A 145 11.85 -4.16 -11.35
CA LYS A 145 10.79 -3.28 -11.84
C LYS A 145 9.56 -3.36 -10.95
N VAL A 146 8.91 -2.22 -10.74
CA VAL A 146 7.68 -2.10 -9.97
C VAL A 146 6.80 -1.03 -10.59
N ARG A 147 5.49 -1.26 -10.58
CA ARG A 147 4.49 -0.28 -10.95
C ARG A 147 3.86 0.30 -9.70
N VAL A 148 3.85 1.63 -9.59
CA VAL A 148 3.14 2.36 -8.54
C VAL A 148 1.83 2.87 -9.13
N GLU A 149 0.72 2.55 -8.46
CA GLU A 149 -0.62 2.98 -8.86
C GLU A 149 -1.19 3.99 -7.86
N LYS A 150 -2.04 4.89 -8.36
CA LYS A 150 -2.66 5.94 -7.54
C LYS A 150 -3.49 5.33 -6.40
N GLY A 151 -3.20 5.75 -5.17
CA GLY A 151 -3.92 5.32 -3.97
C GLY A 151 -3.68 3.86 -3.56
N LYS A 152 -2.78 3.14 -4.25
CA LYS A 152 -2.45 1.74 -3.96
C LYS A 152 -1.06 1.63 -3.34
N ASN A 153 -0.84 0.51 -2.66
CA ASN A 153 0.44 0.15 -2.07
C ASN A 153 1.16 -0.89 -2.93
N ALA A 154 2.35 -0.56 -3.44
CA ALA A 154 3.20 -1.51 -4.14
C ALA A 154 4.22 -2.11 -3.16
N LEU A 155 4.22 -3.44 -3.02
CA LEU A 155 5.20 -4.17 -2.21
C LEU A 155 6.30 -4.76 -3.10
N VAL A 156 7.55 -4.51 -2.74
CA VAL A 156 8.71 -5.05 -3.44
C VAL A 156 9.71 -5.59 -2.43
N ALA A 157 10.27 -6.76 -2.72
CA ALA A 157 11.42 -7.27 -1.98
C ALA A 157 12.63 -7.35 -2.91
N ILE A 158 13.78 -6.85 -2.44
CA ILE A 158 15.06 -6.93 -3.15
C ILE A 158 16.07 -7.70 -2.31
N ARG A 159 16.70 -8.69 -2.95
CA ARG A 159 17.68 -9.55 -2.31
C ARG A 159 19.06 -8.96 -2.54
N GLY A 160 19.74 -8.55 -1.47
CA GLY A 160 21.09 -7.98 -1.54
C GLY A 160 22.24 -8.99 -1.47
N GLY A 161 21.92 -10.28 -1.30
CA GLY A 161 22.93 -11.33 -1.31
C GLY A 161 22.46 -12.65 -0.75
N LYS A 162 23.43 -13.55 -0.55
CA LYS A 162 23.28 -14.83 0.13
C LYS A 162 24.37 -14.91 1.19
N ARG A 163 24.01 -15.18 2.45
CA ARG A 163 25.03 -15.54 3.44
C ARG A 163 25.50 -16.95 3.11
N MET A 164 26.79 -17.12 2.83
CA MET A 164 27.39 -18.44 2.79
C MET A 164 27.39 -18.96 4.23
N VAL A 165 26.84 -20.16 4.41
CA VAL A 165 26.97 -20.89 5.67
C VAL A 165 28.33 -21.57 5.56
N ASP A 166 29.27 -21.16 6.40
CA ASP A 166 30.53 -21.87 6.60
C ASP A 166 30.29 -23.16 7.40
#